data_AF-A0A423KNJ3-F1
#
_entry.id   AF-A0A423KNJ3-F1
#
_cell.length_a   1.000
_cell.length_b   1.000
_cell.length_c   1.000
_cell.angle_alpha   90.00
_cell.angle_beta   90.00
_cell.angle_gamma   90.00
#
_symmetry.space_group_name_H-M   'P 1'
#
loop_
_entity.id
_entity.type
_entity.pdbx_description
1 polymer ?
#
loop_
_entity_poly.entity_id
_entity_poly.type
_entity_poly.pdbx_seq_one_letter_code
_entity_poly.pdbx_strand_id
1 'polypeptide(L)'
;MSMYSVFLADLTFRLLNCCRKASRQWVNLLDITRAYCSAAYTASASEVEELQLQAQSNRKKQKHKDLQCPFDLPDAMKSNVVDFTRADRNERVIAMVFQSSLSEKERAAVRDMGTLGIDAPQAVKSPRRTPVSNLIDEEKASAFLEYKDNVARPKPKRPT
;
A
#
# COMPACT_ATOMS: atom_id res chain seq x y z
N MET A 1 1.36 -32.71 22.10
CA MET A 1 0.85 -32.61 20.72
C MET A 1 1.40 -31.34 20.10
N SER A 2 2.03 -31.43 18.93
CA SER A 2 2.65 -30.28 18.27
C SER A 2 1.56 -29.40 17.65
N MET A 3 1.63 -28.07 17.77
CA MET A 3 0.66 -27.17 17.11
C MET A 3 0.55 -27.43 15.60
N TYR A 4 1.64 -27.88 14.98
CA TYR A 4 1.68 -28.27 13.58
C TYR A 4 0.76 -29.45 13.23
N SER A 5 0.59 -30.44 14.13
CA SER A 5 -0.26 -31.60 13.84
C SER A 5 -1.75 -31.25 13.88
N VAL A 6 -2.13 -30.31 14.75
CA VAL A 6 -3.52 -29.82 14.86
C VAL A 6 -3.87 -28.95 13.65
N PHE A 7 -2.94 -28.10 13.22
CA PHE A 7 -3.09 -27.25 12.04
C PHE A 7 -3.24 -28.07 10.75
N LEU A 8 -2.39 -29.09 10.55
CA LEU A 8 -2.49 -29.98 9.39
C LEU A 8 -3.80 -30.78 9.37
N ALA A 9 -4.29 -31.21 10.54
CA ALA A 9 -5.56 -31.93 10.65
C ALA A 9 -6.77 -31.03 10.30
N ASP A 10 -6.80 -29.78 10.79
CA ASP A 10 -7.90 -28.84 10.46
C ASP A 10 -7.86 -28.40 8.99
N LEU A 11 -6.66 -28.14 8.46
CA LEU A 11 -6.47 -27.78 7.06
C LEU A 11 -6.95 -28.90 6.13
N THR A 12 -6.57 -30.15 6.39
CA THR A 12 -6.97 -31.31 5.58
C THR A 12 -8.47 -31.57 5.63
N PHE A 13 -9.09 -31.48 6.81
CA PHE A 13 -10.54 -31.60 6.96
C PHE A 13 -11.30 -30.55 6.15
N ARG A 14 -10.85 -29.30 6.17
CA ARG A 14 -11.47 -28.20 5.42
C ARG A 14 -11.24 -28.30 3.92
N LEU A 15 -10.06 -28.75 3.50
CA LEU A 15 -9.73 -29.02 2.09
C LEU A 15 -10.70 -30.06 1.53
N LEU A 16 -10.89 -31.16 2.25
CA LEU A 16 -11.82 -32.23 1.88
C LEU A 16 -13.26 -31.70 1.76
N ASN A 17 -13.67 -30.82 2.68
CA ASN A 17 -15.00 -30.22 2.67
C ASN A 17 -15.21 -29.25 1.49
N CYS A 18 -14.17 -28.52 1.07
CA CYS A 18 -14.22 -27.68 -0.13
C CYS A 18 -14.40 -28.51 -1.41
N CYS A 19 -13.65 -29.61 -1.55
CA CYS A 19 -13.81 -30.54 -2.66
C CYS A 19 -15.22 -31.16 -2.69
N ARG A 20 -15.71 -31.57 -1.51
CA ARG A 20 -17.05 -32.17 -1.36
C ARG A 20 -18.17 -31.21 -1.70
N LYS A 21 -18.08 -29.93 -1.31
CA LYS A 21 -19.04 -28.88 -1.69
C LYS A 21 -19.08 -28.63 -3.20
N ALA A 22 -17.99 -28.91 -3.90
CA ALA A 22 -17.92 -28.77 -5.34
C ALA A 22 -18.21 -30.08 -6.10
N SER A 23 -18.67 -31.14 -5.40
CA SER A 23 -18.91 -32.48 -5.95
C SER A 23 -17.73 -33.04 -6.75
N ARG A 24 -16.49 -32.68 -6.36
CA ARG A 24 -15.26 -33.07 -7.03
C ARG A 24 -14.45 -34.01 -6.14
N GLN A 25 -13.83 -35.02 -6.76
CA GLN A 25 -12.97 -36.00 -6.08
C GLN A 25 -11.48 -35.61 -6.08
N TRP A 26 -11.11 -34.56 -6.79
CA TRP A 26 -9.74 -34.04 -6.84
C TRP A 26 -9.63 -32.65 -6.22
N VAL A 27 -8.44 -32.37 -5.70
CA VAL A 27 -8.09 -31.07 -5.12
C VAL A 27 -7.64 -30.13 -6.22
N ASN A 28 -8.25 -28.95 -6.32
CA ASN A 28 -7.75 -27.88 -7.18
C ASN A 28 -7.01 -26.82 -6.35
N LEU A 29 -6.13 -26.05 -7.00
CA LEU A 29 -5.39 -24.95 -6.35
C LEU A 29 -6.33 -23.90 -5.71
N LEU A 30 -7.52 -23.72 -6.30
CA LEU A 30 -8.58 -22.87 -5.74
C LEU A 30 -9.16 -23.41 -4.43
N ASP A 31 -9.23 -24.73 -4.28
CA ASP A 31 -9.71 -25.36 -3.04
C ASP A 31 -8.65 -25.23 -1.94
N ILE A 32 -7.36 -25.29 -2.29
CA ILE A 32 -6.24 -25.05 -1.38
C ILE A 32 -6.26 -23.60 -0.87
N THR A 33 -6.36 -22.63 -1.77
CA THR A 33 -6.42 -21.21 -1.38
C THR A 33 -7.68 -20.92 -0.55
N ARG A 34 -8.83 -21.48 -0.90
CA ARG A 34 -10.06 -21.34 -0.12
C ARG A 34 -9.96 -21.98 1.26
N ALA A 35 -9.41 -23.19 1.36
CA ALA A 35 -9.21 -23.90 2.61
C ALA A 35 -8.21 -23.16 3.51
N TYR A 36 -7.08 -22.71 2.94
CA TYR A 36 -6.07 -21.91 3.63
C TYR A 36 -6.64 -20.59 4.16
N CYS A 37 -7.40 -19.85 3.34
CA CYS A 37 -8.10 -18.65 3.76
C CYS A 37 -9.14 -18.92 4.87
N SER A 38 -9.76 -20.11 4.86
CA SER A 38 -10.74 -20.51 5.86
C SER A 38 -10.16 -21.06 7.17
N ALA A 39 -8.91 -21.57 7.15
CA ALA A 39 -8.30 -22.29 8.25
C ALA A 39 -7.30 -21.43 9.03
N ALA A 40 -6.51 -20.62 8.34
CA ALA A 40 -5.43 -19.82 8.93
C ALA A 40 -5.78 -18.32 8.97
N TYR A 41 -6.56 -17.83 8.00
CA TYR A 41 -6.81 -16.39 7.93
C TYR A 41 -7.80 -15.94 8.99
N THR A 42 -8.91 -16.63 9.28
CA THR A 42 -9.91 -16.05 10.20
C THR A 42 -9.49 -15.98 11.68
N ALA A 43 -8.61 -16.88 12.14
CA ALA A 43 -8.18 -16.89 13.54
C ALA A 43 -6.98 -15.97 13.81
N SER A 44 -6.07 -15.82 12.84
CA SER A 44 -4.85 -15.00 12.95
C SER A 44 -4.77 -13.89 11.90
N ALA A 45 -5.86 -13.53 11.21
CA ALA A 45 -5.88 -12.45 10.20
C ALA A 45 -5.41 -11.13 10.78
N SER A 46 -5.91 -10.80 11.98
CA SER A 46 -5.53 -9.58 12.68
C SER A 46 -4.03 -9.54 12.97
N GLU A 47 -3.45 -10.68 13.35
CA GLU A 47 -2.03 -10.80 13.66
C GLU A 47 -1.16 -10.71 12.39
N VAL A 48 -1.60 -11.31 11.28
CA VAL A 48 -0.92 -11.24 9.98
C VAL A 48 -1.01 -9.83 9.37
N GLU A 49 -2.17 -9.18 9.49
CA GLU A 49 -2.35 -7.79 9.05
C GLU A 49 -1.47 -6.85 9.88
N GLU A 50 -1.40 -7.04 11.21
CA GLU A 50 -0.49 -6.29 12.07
C GLU A 50 0.99 -6.53 11.69
N LEU A 51 1.40 -7.77 11.40
CA LEU A 51 2.74 -8.08 10.91
C LEU A 51 3.06 -7.35 9.59
N GLN A 52 2.11 -7.31 8.67
CA GLN A 52 2.29 -6.62 7.39
C GLN A 52 2.38 -5.10 7.57
N LEU A 53 1.57 -4.53 8.46
CA LEU A 53 1.65 -3.11 8.83
C LEU A 53 2.96 -2.76 9.56
N GLN A 54 3.50 -3.68 10.38
CA GLN A 54 4.82 -3.53 11.01
C GLN A 54 5.95 -3.61 9.97
N ALA A 55 5.87 -4.50 8.99
CA ALA A 55 6.88 -4.58 7.93
C ALA A 55 6.90 -3.31 7.05
N GLN A 56 5.73 -2.69 6.82
CA GLN A 56 5.62 -1.48 6.01
C GLN A 56 5.95 -0.20 6.79
N SER A 57 5.61 -0.17 8.08
CA SER A 57 5.82 0.98 8.94
C SER A 57 6.86 0.66 10.01
N ASN A 58 8.01 1.35 9.97
CA ASN A 58 9.01 1.34 11.06
C ASN A 58 8.46 1.89 12.41
N ARG A 59 7.14 2.07 12.55
CA ARG A 59 6.51 2.74 13.70
C ARG A 59 5.98 1.75 14.71
N LYS A 60 6.66 1.78 15.86
CA LYS A 60 6.51 1.12 17.15
C LYS A 60 5.13 1.23 17.85
N LYS A 61 3.99 1.05 17.16
CA LYS A 61 2.70 0.93 17.88
C LYS A 61 2.45 -0.54 18.24
N GLN A 62 3.09 -0.95 19.33
CA GLN A 62 3.08 -2.31 19.85
C GLN A 62 1.77 -2.61 20.59
N LYS A 63 0.94 -3.47 20.01
CA LYS A 63 -0.13 -4.18 20.72
C LYS A 63 0.30 -5.61 21.07
N HIS A 64 1.10 -6.23 20.20
CA HIS A 64 1.59 -7.60 20.30
C HIS A 64 3.13 -7.64 20.14
N LYS A 65 3.84 -7.93 21.24
CA LYS A 65 5.33 -7.97 21.30
C LYS A 65 5.92 -9.29 20.80
N ASP A 66 5.11 -10.33 20.82
CA ASP A 66 5.37 -11.69 20.32
C ASP A 66 5.47 -11.74 18.80
N LEU A 67 4.72 -10.89 18.09
CA LEU A 67 4.81 -10.73 16.63
C LEU A 67 6.04 -9.92 16.19
N GLN A 68 6.81 -9.35 17.12
CA GLN A 68 7.98 -8.57 16.77
C GLN A 68 9.13 -9.49 16.33
N CYS A 69 9.50 -9.39 15.06
CA CYS A 69 10.74 -9.97 14.58
C CYS A 69 11.93 -9.30 15.30
N PRO A 70 12.78 -10.05 16.02
CA PRO A 70 13.95 -9.48 16.69
C PRO A 70 15.07 -9.10 15.72
N PHE A 71 14.96 -9.52 14.45
CA PHE A 71 15.89 -9.20 13.39
C PHE A 71 15.35 -8.02 12.59
N ASP A 72 16.21 -7.02 12.38
CA ASP A 72 15.91 -5.91 11.49
C ASP A 72 15.69 -6.41 10.06
N LEU A 73 14.73 -5.82 9.37
CA LEU A 73 14.51 -6.08 7.95
C LEU A 73 15.74 -5.63 7.15
N PRO A 74 16.15 -6.37 6.11
CA PRO A 74 17.21 -5.94 5.20
C PRO A 74 16.88 -4.55 4.62
N ASP A 75 17.88 -3.69 4.46
CA ASP A 75 17.67 -2.31 3.99
C ASP A 75 16.95 -2.23 2.64
N ALA A 76 17.12 -3.23 1.77
CA ALA A 76 16.43 -3.35 0.49
C ALA A 76 14.89 -3.50 0.61
N MET A 77 14.39 -3.94 1.78
CA MET A 77 12.96 -4.12 2.05
C MET A 77 12.34 -3.00 2.89
N LYS A 78 13.15 -2.07 3.42
CA LYS A 78 12.66 -0.94 4.20
C LYS A 78 11.94 0.05 3.28
N SER A 79 10.76 0.51 3.67
CA SER A 79 9.98 1.44 2.86
C SER A 79 10.63 2.84 2.84
N ASN A 80 11.06 3.30 1.67
CA ASN A 80 11.65 4.64 1.47
C ASN A 80 10.66 5.80 1.64
N VAL A 81 9.41 5.53 2.03
CA VAL A 81 8.33 6.53 2.09
C VAL A 81 8.70 7.69 3.03
N VAL A 82 9.38 7.41 4.14
CA VAL A 82 9.82 8.44 5.09
C VAL A 82 10.89 9.34 4.45
N ASP A 83 11.85 8.76 3.74
CA ASP A 83 12.94 9.49 3.11
C ASP A 83 12.44 10.37 1.97
N PHE A 84 11.47 9.91 1.18
CA PHE A 84 10.81 10.74 0.18
C PHE A 84 10.14 11.97 0.81
N THR A 85 9.41 11.81 1.92
CA THR A 85 8.79 12.96 2.60
C THR A 85 9.80 13.88 3.27
N ARG A 86 10.99 13.39 3.62
CA ARG A 86 12.07 14.19 4.18
C ARG A 86 12.79 14.97 3.08
N ALA A 87 13.05 14.34 1.94
CA ALA A 87 13.64 14.97 0.77
C ALA A 87 12.76 16.11 0.22
N ASP A 88 11.45 15.89 0.05
CA ASP A 88 10.51 16.94 -0.40
C ASP A 88 10.45 18.13 0.56
N ARG A 89 10.51 17.88 1.89
CA ARG A 89 10.60 18.98 2.87
C ARG A 89 11.91 19.75 2.74
N ASN A 90 13.03 19.05 2.62
CA ASN A 90 14.35 19.69 2.48
C ASN A 90 14.42 20.54 1.22
N GLU A 91 13.91 20.03 0.09
CA GLU A 91 13.85 20.76 -1.18
C GLU A 91 13.03 22.05 -1.04
N ARG A 92 11.88 22.00 -0.38
CA ARG A 92 11.06 23.20 -0.11
C ARG A 92 11.76 24.21 0.78
N VAL A 93 12.45 23.75 1.82
CA VAL A 93 13.22 24.62 2.71
C VAL A 93 14.36 25.29 1.94
N ILE A 94 15.10 24.53 1.14
CA ILE A 94 16.19 25.05 0.30
C ILE A 94 15.65 26.09 -0.68
N ALA A 95 14.54 25.82 -1.37
CA ALA A 95 13.91 26.76 -2.28
C ALA A 95 13.46 28.05 -1.57
N MET A 96 12.88 27.93 -0.36
CA MET A 96 12.43 29.08 0.42
C MET A 96 13.60 29.93 0.92
N VAL A 97 14.66 29.29 1.42
CA VAL A 97 15.89 29.98 1.84
C VAL A 97 16.51 30.70 0.65
N PHE A 98 16.64 30.02 -0.49
CA PHE A 98 17.16 30.62 -1.72
C PHE A 98 16.35 31.85 -2.14
N GLN A 99 15.02 31.76 -2.20
CA GLN A 99 14.15 32.89 -2.53
C GLN A 99 14.24 34.05 -1.54
N SER A 100 14.44 33.75 -0.25
CA SER A 100 14.59 34.76 0.80
C SER A 100 15.90 35.53 0.71
N SER A 101 16.98 34.89 0.25
CA SER A 101 18.30 35.51 0.09
C SER A 101 18.43 36.39 -1.17
N LEU A 102 17.51 36.29 -2.13
CA LEU A 102 17.57 37.09 -3.36
C LEU A 102 17.29 38.57 -3.10
N SER A 103 18.08 39.43 -3.75
CA SER A 103 17.78 40.87 -3.86
C SER A 103 16.57 41.11 -4.77
N GLU A 104 15.98 42.29 -4.69
CA GLU A 104 14.76 42.62 -5.46
C GLU A 104 14.95 42.51 -6.98
N LYS A 105 16.15 42.86 -7.47
CA LYS A 105 16.53 42.75 -8.89
C LYS A 105 16.63 41.30 -9.34
N GLU A 106 17.25 40.45 -8.53
CA GLU A 106 17.39 39.01 -8.83
C GLU A 106 16.04 38.29 -8.74
N ARG A 107 15.18 38.70 -7.80
CA ARG A 107 13.84 38.14 -7.65
C ARG A 107 12.94 38.47 -8.86
N ALA A 108 13.11 39.64 -9.48
CA ALA A 108 12.43 40.00 -10.72
C ALA A 108 12.89 39.12 -11.90
N ALA A 109 14.21 38.90 -12.03
CA ALA A 109 14.77 38.04 -13.08
C ALA A 109 14.34 36.56 -12.94
N VAL A 110 14.25 36.04 -11.71
CA VAL A 110 13.76 34.67 -11.46
C VAL A 110 12.29 34.50 -11.85
N ARG A 111 11.44 35.51 -11.61
CA ARG A 111 10.03 35.46 -12.06
C ARG A 111 9.91 35.45 -13.57
N ASP A 112 10.74 36.24 -14.24
CA ASP A 112 10.77 36.36 -15.70
C ASP A 112 11.25 35.05 -16.37
N MET A 113 12.25 34.38 -15.77
CA MET A 113 12.69 33.05 -16.20
C MET A 113 11.65 31.95 -15.95
N GLY A 114 10.88 32.02 -14.85
CA GLY A 114 9.79 31.07 -14.57
C GLY A 114 8.64 31.15 -15.57
N THR A 115 8.37 32.34 -16.13
CA THR A 115 7.38 32.53 -17.21
C THR A 115 7.84 31.97 -18.56
N LEU A 116 9.14 31.72 -18.75
CA LEU A 116 9.72 31.18 -19.99
C LEU A 116 9.72 29.64 -20.05
N GLY A 117 9.11 28.94 -19.08
CA GLY A 117 8.83 27.51 -19.19
C GLY A 117 10.05 26.60 -19.06
N ILE A 118 11.15 27.05 -18.46
CA ILE A 118 12.23 26.17 -18.01
C ILE A 118 11.89 25.67 -16.61
N ASP A 119 10.81 24.91 -16.51
CA ASP A 119 10.54 24.13 -15.31
C ASP A 119 11.42 22.88 -15.37
N ALA A 120 12.41 22.79 -14.48
CA ALA A 120 12.79 21.48 -13.93
C ALA A 120 11.49 20.78 -13.53
N PRO A 121 11.31 19.48 -13.83
CA PRO A 121 9.99 18.84 -13.81
C PRO A 121 9.33 19.14 -12.47
N GLN A 122 8.41 20.11 -12.46
CA GLN A 122 7.56 20.32 -11.31
C GLN A 122 6.89 18.98 -11.16
N ALA A 123 7.19 18.29 -10.06
CA ALA A 123 6.43 17.14 -9.64
C ALA A 123 4.97 17.60 -9.73
N VAL A 124 4.28 17.12 -10.77
CA VAL A 124 2.90 17.45 -11.06
C VAL A 124 2.21 17.25 -9.75
N LYS A 125 1.78 18.35 -9.12
CA LYS A 125 1.08 18.28 -7.85
C LYS A 125 -0.10 17.39 -8.15
N SER A 126 -0.05 16.13 -7.70
CA SER A 126 -1.18 15.23 -7.80
C SER A 126 -2.32 16.01 -7.17
N PRO A 127 -3.46 16.23 -7.87
CA PRO A 127 -4.57 16.97 -7.32
C PRO A 127 -4.81 16.44 -5.91
N ARG A 128 -4.72 17.31 -4.90
CA ARG A 128 -5.09 16.92 -3.53
C ARG A 128 -6.47 16.31 -3.67
N ARG A 129 -6.61 15.03 -3.35
CA ARG A 129 -7.91 14.38 -3.28
C ARG A 129 -8.78 15.27 -2.40
N THR A 130 -9.86 15.77 -2.97
CA THR A 130 -10.89 16.44 -2.18
C THR A 130 -11.26 15.49 -1.05
N PRO A 131 -11.43 15.99 0.19
CA PRO A 131 -11.88 15.17 1.30
C PRO A 131 -13.11 14.38 0.84
N VAL A 132 -13.05 13.06 0.95
CA VAL A 132 -14.15 12.18 0.56
C VAL A 132 -15.33 12.62 1.41
N SER A 133 -16.37 13.18 0.77
CA SER A 133 -17.64 13.39 1.44
C SER A 133 -18.11 12.03 1.93
N ASN A 134 -18.54 11.95 3.19
CA ASN A 134 -19.10 10.72 3.76
C ASN A 134 -20.44 10.45 3.05
N LEU A 135 -20.35 9.83 1.87
CA LEU A 135 -21.50 9.37 1.10
C LEU A 135 -22.16 8.19 1.86
N ILE A 136 -23.46 8.02 1.67
CA ILE A 136 -24.21 6.90 2.24
C ILE A 136 -23.76 5.61 1.53
N ASP A 137 -23.85 4.45 2.17
CA ASP A 137 -23.26 3.21 1.65
C ASP A 137 -23.79 2.79 0.25
N GLU A 138 -25.05 3.13 -0.04
CA GLU A 138 -25.69 2.99 -1.37
C GLU A 138 -24.98 3.82 -2.47
N GLU A 139 -24.59 5.05 -2.13
CA GLU A 139 -23.93 5.98 -3.05
C GLU A 139 -22.48 5.55 -3.30
N LYS A 140 -21.82 4.97 -2.29
CA LYS A 140 -20.47 4.40 -2.44
C LYS A 140 -20.46 3.22 -3.40
N ALA A 141 -21.46 2.34 -3.31
CA ALA A 141 -21.58 1.17 -4.19
C ALA A 141 -21.77 1.60 -5.66
N SER A 142 -22.62 2.60 -5.87
CA SER A 142 -22.90 3.16 -7.19
C SER A 142 -21.66 3.85 -7.80
N ALA A 143 -20.96 4.68 -7.03
CA ALA A 143 -19.73 5.33 -7.46
C ALA A 143 -18.60 4.33 -7.78
N PHE A 144 -18.54 3.22 -7.06
CA PHE A 144 -17.56 2.16 -7.32
C PHE A 144 -17.83 1.40 -8.63
N LEU A 145 -19.10 1.14 -8.95
CA LEU A 145 -19.48 0.55 -10.25
C LEU A 145 -19.09 1.48 -11.40
N GLU A 146 -19.43 2.76 -11.29
CA GLU A 146 -19.10 3.76 -12.30
C GLU A 146 -17.59 3.90 -12.52
N TYR A 147 -16.79 3.86 -11.45
CA TYR A 147 -15.33 3.87 -11.55
C TYR A 147 -14.79 2.63 -12.29
N LYS A 148 -15.34 1.44 -12.00
CA LYS A 148 -14.93 0.21 -12.68
C LYS A 148 -15.23 0.24 -14.18
N ASP A 149 -16.34 0.84 -14.57
CA ASP A 149 -16.77 0.90 -15.97
C ASP A 149 -15.97 1.94 -16.76
N ASN A 150 -15.55 3.03 -16.11
CA ASN A 150 -14.83 4.13 -16.76
C ASN A 150 -13.29 4.02 -16.73
N VAL A 151 -12.70 3.20 -15.85
CA VAL A 151 -11.24 3.05 -15.81
C VAL A 151 -10.78 2.04 -16.85
N ALA A 152 -10.26 2.57 -17.96
CA ALA A 152 -9.51 1.80 -18.93
C ALA A 152 -8.31 1.11 -18.25
N ARG A 153 -8.23 -0.21 -18.41
CA ARG A 153 -7.12 -1.01 -17.85
C ARG A 153 -5.79 -0.49 -18.44
N PRO A 154 -4.80 -0.13 -17.60
CA PRO A 154 -3.51 0.31 -18.11
C PRO A 154 -2.88 -0.82 -18.94
N LYS A 155 -2.52 -0.52 -20.19
CA LYS A 155 -1.84 -1.49 -21.05
C LYS A 155 -0.48 -1.84 -20.44
N PRO A 156 -0.08 -3.12 -20.42
CA PRO A 156 1.20 -3.53 -19.86
C PRO A 156 2.35 -2.87 -20.65
N LYS A 157 3.30 -2.26 -19.93
CA LYS A 157 4.54 -1.75 -20.52
C LYS A 157 5.36 -2.93 -21.03
N ARG A 158 5.75 -2.90 -22.30
CA ARG A 158 6.67 -3.91 -22.86
C ARG A 158 8.04 -3.75 -22.19
N PRO A 159 8.71 -4.86 -21.83
CA PRO A 159 10.06 -4.79 -21.30
C PRO A 159 11.03 -4.34 -22.42
N THR A 160 11.87 -3.36 -22.10
CA THR A 160 13.09 -2.99 -22.82
C THR A 160 14.27 -3.76 -22.25
#